data_AF-A0A8J5QK68-F1
#
_entry.id   AF-A0A8J5QK68-F1
#
_cell.length_a   1.000
_cell.length_b   1.000
_cell.length_c   1.000
_cell.angle_alpha   90.00
_cell.angle_beta   90.00
_cell.angle_gamma   90.00
#
_symmetry.space_group_name_H-M   'P 1'
#
loop_
_entity.id
_entity.type
_entity.pdbx_description
1 polymer ?
#
loop_
_entity_poly.entity_id
_entity_poly.type
_entity_poly.pdbx_seq_one_letter_code
_entity_poly.pdbx_strand_id
1 'polypeptide(L)'
;MQDLPPIAGYEPIQWKRNLPARGFRGSVFFWGIVGVMAFGFYRHHLGTAEQRELTREKRWARFHLEPLLLAEEDRNIARRYYAEMTRQELIRESMSPETRAKFDQEIYHDKSKFRFPRYTAGVDPDDF
;
A
#
# COMPACT_ATOMS: atom_id res chain seq x y z
N MET A 1 -44.68 -44.30 -64.36
CA MET A 1 -45.41 -43.08 -63.95
C MET A 1 -44.38 -41.98 -63.77
N GLN A 2 -44.71 -40.75 -64.19
CA GLN A 2 -43.81 -39.59 -64.11
C GLN A 2 -44.30 -38.68 -62.97
N ASP A 3 -43.40 -38.23 -62.09
CA ASP A 3 -43.74 -37.31 -61.01
C ASP A 3 -43.95 -35.89 -61.54
N LEU A 4 -45.12 -35.34 -61.26
CA LEU A 4 -45.58 -34.03 -61.70
C LEU A 4 -45.89 -33.15 -60.49
N PRO A 5 -45.73 -31.82 -60.59
CA PRO A 5 -46.11 -30.92 -59.52
C PRO A 5 -47.62 -30.95 -59.26
N PRO A 6 -48.07 -30.66 -58.03
CA PRO A 6 -49.49 -30.58 -57.71
C PRO A 6 -50.18 -29.49 -58.55
N ILE A 7 -51.42 -29.74 -58.97
CA ILE A 7 -52.22 -28.83 -59.83
C ILE A 7 -52.35 -27.42 -59.22
N ALA A 8 -52.34 -27.32 -57.88
CA ALA A 8 -52.42 -26.06 -57.15
C ALA A 8 -51.06 -25.38 -56.85
N GLY A 9 -49.94 -26.02 -57.21
CA GLY A 9 -48.58 -25.55 -56.89
C GLY A 9 -48.12 -25.87 -55.46
N TYR A 10 -46.86 -25.53 -55.15
CA TYR A 10 -46.28 -25.66 -53.80
C TYR A 10 -46.50 -24.41 -52.96
N GLU A 11 -46.53 -24.57 -51.64
CA GLU A 11 -46.57 -23.43 -50.71
C GLU A 11 -45.36 -22.50 -50.88
N PRO A 12 -45.54 -21.19 -50.63
CA PRO A 12 -44.47 -20.23 -50.76
C PRO A 12 -43.39 -20.45 -49.68
N ILE A 13 -42.16 -20.73 -50.11
CA ILE A 13 -41.01 -20.90 -49.23
C ILE A 13 -40.42 -19.52 -48.89
N GLN A 14 -40.19 -19.25 -47.61
CA GLN A 14 -39.51 -18.03 -47.18
C GLN A 14 -38.02 -18.12 -47.51
N TRP A 15 -37.61 -17.50 -48.62
CA TRP A 15 -36.21 -17.42 -49.05
C TRP A 15 -35.48 -16.16 -48.54
N LYS A 16 -36.22 -15.18 -48.00
CA LYS A 16 -35.68 -13.92 -47.50
C LYS A 16 -35.23 -14.01 -46.05
N ARG A 17 -34.18 -13.25 -45.72
CA ARG A 17 -33.61 -13.17 -44.39
C ARG A 17 -34.62 -12.61 -43.37
N ASN A 18 -34.93 -13.39 -42.33
CA ASN A 18 -35.85 -12.99 -41.25
C ASN A 18 -35.10 -12.67 -39.95
N LEU A 19 -34.43 -11.50 -39.90
CA LEU A 19 -33.79 -11.02 -38.67
C LEU A 19 -34.53 -9.79 -38.15
N PRO A 20 -35.44 -9.95 -37.17
CA PRO A 20 -36.06 -8.82 -36.52
C PRO A 20 -35.01 -8.08 -35.69
N ALA A 21 -34.94 -6.75 -35.83
CA ALA A 21 -34.17 -5.91 -34.92
C ALA A 21 -34.85 -5.94 -33.54
N ARG A 22 -34.23 -6.65 -32.59
CA ARG A 22 -34.73 -6.79 -31.21
C ARG A 22 -33.89 -5.93 -30.26
N GLY A 23 -34.52 -5.40 -29.22
CA GLY A 23 -33.86 -4.61 -28.17
C GLY A 23 -34.38 -3.18 -28.07
N PHE A 24 -33.91 -2.47 -27.05
CA PHE A 24 -34.23 -1.05 -26.85
C PHE A 24 -33.37 -0.16 -27.74
N ARG A 25 -33.80 1.09 -27.93
CA ARG A 25 -33.02 2.11 -28.65
C ARG A 25 -31.70 2.37 -27.89
N GLY A 26 -30.62 2.66 -28.60
CA GLY A 26 -29.30 2.93 -27.99
C GLY A 26 -29.32 4.01 -26.89
N SER A 27 -30.20 5.01 -27.03
CA SER A 27 -30.40 6.05 -26.01
C SER A 27 -30.89 5.50 -24.68
N VAL A 28 -31.72 4.46 -24.67
CA VAL A 28 -32.22 3.82 -23.45
C VAL A 28 -31.08 3.18 -22.68
N PHE A 29 -30.20 2.46 -23.38
CA PHE A 29 -29.01 1.88 -22.76
C PHE A 29 -28.06 2.95 -22.23
N PHE A 30 -27.83 4.02 -23.00
CA PHE A 30 -26.99 5.12 -22.57
C PHE A 30 -27.47 5.72 -21.25
N TRP A 31 -28.75 6.10 -21.17
CA TRP A 31 -29.31 6.67 -19.95
C TRP A 31 -29.41 5.66 -18.80
N GLY A 32 -29.66 4.39 -19.09
CA GLY A 32 -29.63 3.33 -18.09
C GLY A 32 -28.25 3.18 -17.44
N ILE A 33 -27.19 3.15 -18.25
CA ILE A 33 -25.80 3.05 -17.77
C ILE A 33 -25.41 4.31 -16.99
N VAL A 34 -25.73 5.49 -17.51
CA VAL A 34 -25.48 6.77 -16.80
C VAL A 34 -26.19 6.80 -15.44
N GLY A 35 -27.44 6.34 -15.37
CA GLY A 35 -28.18 6.27 -14.10
C GLY A 35 -27.54 5.34 -13.08
N VAL A 36 -27.12 4.14 -13.51
CA VAL A 36 -26.43 3.18 -12.62
C VAL A 36 -25.09 3.74 -12.15
N MET A 37 -24.30 4.35 -13.03
CA MET A 37 -23.02 4.95 -12.66
C MET A 37 -23.22 6.12 -11.68
N ALA A 38 -24.15 7.02 -11.96
CA ALA A 38 -24.43 8.17 -11.09
C ALA A 38 -24.82 7.71 -9.67
N PHE A 39 -25.66 6.68 -9.57
CA PHE A 39 -26.01 6.10 -8.27
C PHE A 39 -24.82 5.44 -7.57
N GLY A 40 -23.98 4.71 -8.33
CA GLY A 40 -22.75 4.11 -7.82
C GLY A 40 -21.80 5.15 -7.24
N PHE A 41 -21.56 6.25 -7.97
CA PHE A 41 -20.72 7.35 -7.50
C PHE A 41 -21.29 8.07 -6.27
N TYR A 42 -22.60 8.25 -6.20
CA TYR A 42 -23.26 8.80 -5.02
C TYR A 42 -23.00 7.95 -3.77
N ARG A 43 -23.21 6.63 -3.86
CA ARG A 43 -22.95 5.71 -2.75
C ARG A 43 -21.47 5.66 -2.37
N HIS A 44 -20.58 5.65 -3.36
CA HIS A 44 -19.14 5.68 -3.14
C HIS A 44 -18.69 6.96 -2.42
N HIS A 45 -19.26 8.12 -2.79
CA HIS A 45 -18.94 9.39 -2.17
C HIS A 45 -19.28 9.40 -0.66
N LEU A 46 -20.45 8.87 -0.31
CA LEU A 46 -20.85 8.71 1.10
C LEU A 46 -19.88 7.82 1.87
N GLY A 47 -19.53 6.66 1.31
CA GLY A 47 -18.55 5.75 1.94
C GLY A 47 -17.16 6.36 2.07
N THR A 48 -16.73 7.17 1.10
CA THR A 48 -15.44 7.87 1.17
C THR A 48 -15.42 8.91 2.28
N ALA A 49 -16.54 9.60 2.53
CA ALA A 49 -16.65 10.54 3.64
C ALA A 49 -16.49 9.83 4.98
N GLU A 50 -17.16 8.69 5.17
CA GLU A 50 -17.02 7.87 6.37
C GLU A 50 -15.58 7.36 6.58
N GLN A 51 -14.94 6.86 5.52
CA GLN A 51 -13.54 6.39 5.60
C GLN A 51 -12.55 7.51 5.95
N ARG A 52 -12.81 8.75 5.52
CA ARG A 52 -12.00 9.91 5.92
C ARG A 52 -12.12 10.18 7.41
N GLU A 53 -13.31 10.03 7.97
CA GLU A 53 -13.57 10.19 9.40
C GLU A 53 -12.86 9.11 10.23
N LEU A 54 -12.98 7.84 9.83
CA LEU A 54 -12.25 6.74 10.48
C LEU A 54 -10.72 6.93 10.39
N THR A 55 -10.22 7.38 9.24
CA THR A 55 -8.79 7.66 9.07
C THR A 55 -8.34 8.86 9.89
N ARG A 56 -9.22 9.85 10.10
CA ARG A 56 -8.97 10.99 10.98
C ARG A 56 -8.89 10.52 12.43
N GLU A 57 -9.85 9.73 12.90
CA GLU A 57 -9.84 9.13 14.23
C GLU A 57 -8.56 8.31 14.47
N LYS A 58 -8.21 7.42 13.55
CA LYS A 58 -6.98 6.61 13.62
C LYS A 58 -5.72 7.47 13.70
N ARG A 59 -5.65 8.57 12.93
CA ARG A 59 -4.52 9.50 12.97
C ARG A 59 -4.45 10.23 14.31
N TRP A 60 -5.57 10.70 14.83
CA TRP A 60 -5.62 11.32 16.15
C TRP A 60 -5.20 10.35 17.24
N ALA A 61 -5.68 9.10 17.22
CA ALA A 61 -5.24 8.08 18.18
C ALA A 61 -3.72 7.90 18.16
N ARG A 62 -3.11 7.89 16.96
CA ARG A 62 -1.65 7.83 16.82
C ARG A 62 -0.95 9.06 17.37
N PHE A 63 -1.39 10.27 17.03
CA PHE A 63 -0.76 11.51 17.53
C PHE A 63 -0.73 11.59 19.06
N HIS A 64 -1.74 11.04 19.74
CA HIS A 64 -1.76 11.02 21.20
C HIS A 64 -0.82 9.97 21.82
N LEU A 65 -0.52 8.88 21.10
CA LEU A 65 0.35 7.80 21.58
C LEU A 65 1.82 7.98 21.16
N GLU A 66 2.04 8.62 20.00
CA GLU A 66 3.36 8.89 19.42
C GLU A 66 4.37 9.51 20.40
N PRO A 67 4.05 10.57 21.18
CA PRO A 67 5.05 11.14 22.09
C PRO A 67 5.49 10.18 23.20
N LEU A 68 4.60 9.29 23.65
CA LEU A 68 4.95 8.28 24.64
C LEU A 68 5.90 7.23 24.02
N LEU A 69 5.57 6.72 22.84
CA LEU A 69 6.37 5.73 22.15
C LEU A 69 7.74 6.28 21.77
N LEU A 70 7.80 7.53 21.29
CA LEU A 70 9.06 8.21 20.96
C LEU A 70 9.93 8.37 22.21
N ALA A 71 9.34 8.75 23.35
CA ALA A 71 10.09 8.87 24.60
C ALA A 71 10.62 7.51 25.11
N GLU A 72 9.88 6.42 24.90
CA GLU A 72 10.35 5.07 25.21
C GLU A 72 11.48 4.63 24.28
N GLU A 73 11.38 4.91 22.98
CA GLU A 73 12.42 4.66 21.99
C GLU A 73 13.69 5.46 22.32
N ASP A 74 13.58 6.76 22.58
CA ASP A 74 14.70 7.63 22.95
C ASP A 74 15.45 7.11 24.19
N ARG A 75 14.71 6.64 25.22
CA ARG A 75 15.32 6.02 26.42
C ARG A 75 16.08 4.74 26.08
N ASN A 76 15.53 3.90 25.20
CA ASN A 76 16.18 2.66 24.78
C ASN A 76 17.43 2.93 23.93
N ILE A 77 17.36 3.89 23.01
CA ILE A 77 18.49 4.33 22.20
C ILE A 77 19.60 4.88 23.08
N ALA A 78 19.26 5.78 24.02
CA ALA A 78 20.23 6.34 24.96
C ALA A 78 20.93 5.25 25.77
N ARG A 79 20.17 4.27 26.30
CA ARG A 79 20.73 3.12 27.03
C ARG A 79 21.75 2.35 26.19
N ARG A 80 21.39 2.00 24.95
CA ARG A 80 22.28 1.26 24.03
C ARG A 80 23.52 2.09 23.68
N TYR A 81 23.35 3.38 23.42
CA TYR A 81 24.44 4.28 23.10
C TYR A 81 25.47 4.35 24.23
N TYR A 82 25.03 4.57 25.47
CA TYR A 82 25.95 4.62 26.62
C TYR A 82 26.60 3.28 26.90
N ALA A 83 25.87 2.16 26.76
CA ALA A 83 26.46 0.82 26.88
C ALA A 83 27.55 0.58 25.83
N GLU A 84 27.33 0.97 24.57
CA GLU A 84 28.35 0.88 23.52
C GLU A 84 29.55 1.77 23.80
N MET A 85 29.36 3.00 24.29
CA MET A 85 30.46 3.87 24.70
C MET A 85 31.33 3.20 25.78
N THR A 86 30.71 2.65 26.84
CA THR A 86 31.46 1.92 27.88
C THR A 86 32.17 0.69 27.36
N ARG A 87 31.57 -0.04 26.41
CA ARG A 87 32.19 -1.21 25.77
C ARG A 87 33.39 -0.80 24.92
N GLN A 88 33.27 0.28 24.16
CA GLN A 88 34.35 0.81 23.33
C GLN A 88 35.53 1.25 24.19
N GLU A 89 35.29 1.87 25.34
CA GLU A 89 36.34 2.22 26.32
C GLU A 89 37.11 0.98 26.80
N LEU A 90 36.39 -0.08 27.22
CA LEU A 90 37.03 -1.34 27.64
C LEU A 90 37.83 -2.00 26.52
N ILE A 91 37.29 -2.02 25.30
CA ILE A 91 37.99 -2.57 24.13
C ILE A 91 39.25 -1.75 23.83
N ARG A 92 39.17 -0.42 23.91
CA ARG A 92 40.30 0.50 23.68
C ARG A 92 41.46 0.27 24.64
N GLU A 93 41.19 -0.10 25.90
CA GLU A 93 42.22 -0.44 26.89
C GLU A 93 42.98 -1.72 26.53
N SER A 94 42.31 -2.71 25.93
CA SER A 94 42.91 -3.98 25.50
C SER A 94 43.68 -3.93 24.18
N MET A 95 43.61 -2.82 23.43
CA MET A 95 44.18 -2.70 22.07
C MET A 95 45.67 -2.34 22.06
N SER A 96 46.36 -2.73 20.97
CA SER A 96 47.73 -2.27 20.70
C SER A 96 47.76 -0.77 20.36
N PRO A 97 48.92 -0.09 20.52
CA PRO A 97 49.03 1.35 20.27
C PRO A 97 48.62 1.78 18.85
N GLU A 98 48.99 0.99 17.84
CA GLU A 98 48.69 1.29 16.44
C GLU A 98 47.19 1.14 16.12
N THR A 99 46.54 0.10 16.65
CA THR A 99 45.10 -0.13 16.44
C THR A 99 44.28 0.91 17.17
N ARG A 100 44.70 1.31 18.38
CA ARG A 100 44.06 2.38 19.15
C ARG A 100 44.09 3.72 18.41
N ALA A 101 45.21 4.07 17.77
CA ALA A 101 45.32 5.30 16.99
C ALA A 101 44.38 5.36 15.77
N LYS A 102 44.04 4.20 15.18
CA LYS A 102 43.02 4.11 14.11
C LYS A 102 41.60 4.15 14.67
N PHE A 103 41.37 3.52 15.83
CA PHE A 103 40.06 3.49 16.48
C PHE A 103 39.59 4.87 16.93
N ASP A 104 40.51 5.69 17.46
CA ASP A 104 40.22 7.05 17.94
C ASP A 104 39.96 8.06 16.80
N GLN A 105 40.05 7.65 15.53
CA GLN A 105 39.79 8.53 14.40
C GLN A 105 38.29 8.82 14.28
N GLU A 106 37.94 10.12 14.26
CA GLU A 106 36.57 10.56 14.02
C GLU A 106 36.14 10.17 12.60
N ILE A 107 35.04 9.41 12.47
CA ILE A 107 34.47 9.01 11.17
C ILE A 107 33.85 10.22 10.45
N TYR A 108 33.22 11.12 11.21
CA TYR A 108 32.55 12.30 10.68
C TYR A 108 33.25 13.56 11.21
N HIS A 109 33.68 14.43 10.30
CA HIS A 109 34.32 15.70 10.65
C HIS A 109 33.33 16.85 10.93
N ASP A 110 32.06 16.69 10.58
CA ASP A 110 31.01 17.66 10.87
C ASP A 110 30.50 17.49 12.32
N LYS A 111 30.83 18.46 13.17
CA LYS A 111 30.46 18.47 14.60
C LYS A 111 29.16 19.22 14.90
N SER A 112 28.47 19.73 13.87
CA SER A 112 27.22 20.48 14.06
C SER A 112 26.04 19.61 14.47
N LYS A 113 26.11 18.30 14.21
CA LYS A 113 25.00 17.36 14.41
C LYS A 113 25.45 16.15 15.19
N PHE A 114 24.63 15.76 16.16
CA PHE A 114 24.75 14.47 16.81
C PHE A 114 24.19 13.37 15.88
N ARG A 115 24.87 12.23 15.81
CA ARG A 115 24.44 11.08 15.00
C ARG A 115 24.42 9.83 15.87
N PHE A 116 23.25 9.22 16.01
CA PHE A 116 23.13 7.92 16.64
C PHE A 116 23.76 6.83 15.76
N PRO A 117 24.44 5.83 16.35
CA PRO A 117 24.95 4.70 15.60
C PRO A 117 23.80 3.91 14.97
N ARG A 118 23.89 3.62 13.66
CA ARG A 118 22.90 2.77 12.96
C ARG A 118 23.05 1.29 13.31
N TYR A 119 24.25 0.88 13.71
CA TYR A 119 24.59 -0.50 14.04
C TYR A 119 25.31 -0.50 15.38
N THR A 120 24.90 -1.38 16.28
CA THR A 120 25.57 -1.63 17.58
C THR A 120 26.19 -3.01 17.55
N ALA A 121 27.34 -3.19 18.19
CA ALA A 121 28.01 -4.48 18.20
C ALA A 121 27.30 -5.43 19.18
N GLY A 122 26.70 -6.51 18.69
CA GLY A 122 25.99 -7.48 19.53
C GLY A 122 25.07 -8.37 18.71
N VAL A 123 24.46 -9.35 19.37
CA VAL A 123 23.37 -10.13 18.78
C VAL A 123 22.11 -9.26 18.80
N ASP A 124 21.30 -9.29 17.74
CA ASP A 124 20.05 -8.54 17.71
C ASP A 124 19.13 -9.10 18.82
N PRO A 125 18.46 -8.28 19.65
CA PRO A 125 17.50 -8.78 20.63
C PRO A 125 16.44 -9.75 20.07
N ASP A 126 16.16 -9.71 18.77
CA ASP A 126 15.22 -10.63 18.10
C ASP A 126 15.82 -12.01 17.77
N ASP A 127 17.14 -12.19 17.89
CA ASP A 127 17.85 -13.46 17.65
C ASP A 127 17.85 -14.38 18.91
N PHE A 128 17.05 -14.05 19.94
CA PHE A 128 16.90 -14.82 21.19
C PHE A 128 15.46 -15.29 21.43
#